data_AF-A0A371BGF5-F1
#
_entry.id   AF-A0A371BGF5-F1
#
_cell.length_a   1.000
_cell.length_b   1.000
_cell.length_c   1.000
_cell.angle_alpha   90.00
_cell.angle_beta   90.00
_cell.angle_gamma   90.00
#
_symmetry.space_group_name_H-M   'P 1'
#
loop_
_entity.id
_entity.type
_entity.pdbx_description
1 polymer ?
#
loop_
_entity_poly.entity_id
_entity_poly.type
_entity_poly.pdbx_seq_one_letter_code
_entity_poly.pdbx_strand_id
1 'polypeptide(L)'
;MFEGWPISFMGTEFTPGGGGAQPGYFSASGSSTGGAPSPAWSDAVTLSIVAADLKPSTEYVGFWSVDETRSSATTAQARLMVDGAQSDLQRVDLKESSPFDKNNMGGFFLYTTGASPTDAEFIIQVQGSSATFTNPRLTLLEIGVGDETAQDLTGVSTTSTSLVDALTCAFTPPSSGDYLVLACGNFTAATTGMAYVQLTDGTTSTPEIRIGSHPNNTAGFPVVLALGLSGVSGAKTISFKYRTGSGSFSVTADNIRIIVLRLDRFNSSNISVLGSDNGGTNATYTVAHSQTFTPAVADYLTIAAGWILSSSASVSSQGRIVDDGTVIAETIRETALSSTHFPIFTHRLTSFAASSRTQSIDRLAEGGGVTTTLRQSALIASIELTGL
;
A
#
# COMPACT_ATOMS: atom_id res chain seq x y z
N MET A 1 27.26 24.44 -29.46
CA MET A 1 27.05 23.15 -30.12
C MET A 1 27.73 22.12 -29.23
N PHE A 2 27.02 21.62 -28.23
CA PHE A 2 27.49 20.59 -27.31
C PHE A 2 26.41 19.51 -27.28
N GLU A 3 26.75 18.35 -27.82
CA GLU A 3 25.94 17.14 -27.81
C GLU A 3 25.87 16.61 -26.37
N GLY A 4 24.66 16.66 -25.82
CA GLY A 4 24.35 16.16 -24.48
C GLY A 4 24.17 14.65 -24.53
N TRP A 5 25.05 13.95 -23.82
CA TRP A 5 24.98 12.52 -23.56
C TRP A 5 23.70 12.17 -22.78
N PRO A 6 23.03 11.04 -23.06
CA PRO A 6 21.96 10.55 -22.21
C PRO A 6 22.57 10.04 -20.90
N ILE A 7 22.25 10.72 -19.79
CA ILE A 7 22.45 10.19 -18.44
C ILE A 7 21.46 9.03 -18.28
N SER A 8 21.94 7.81 -18.49
CA SER A 8 21.24 6.60 -18.08
C SER A 8 21.34 6.50 -16.55
N PHE A 9 20.22 6.66 -15.86
CA PHE A 9 20.09 6.25 -14.47
C PHE A 9 19.98 4.73 -14.45
N MET A 10 21.12 4.04 -14.52
CA MET A 10 21.21 2.69 -13.95
C MET A 10 21.25 2.87 -12.44
N GLY A 11 20.07 2.93 -11.81
CA GLY A 11 19.98 2.50 -10.43
C GLY A 11 20.56 1.09 -10.40
N THR A 12 21.51 0.82 -9.51
CA THR A 12 22.02 -0.53 -9.31
C THR A 12 20.85 -1.40 -8.93
N GLU A 13 20.26 -2.06 -9.93
CA GLU A 13 19.37 -3.17 -9.73
C GLU A 13 20.10 -4.12 -8.79
N PHE A 14 19.44 -4.44 -7.70
CA PHE A 14 19.83 -5.53 -6.83
C PHE A 14 19.87 -6.78 -7.71
N THR A 15 21.05 -7.10 -8.23
CA THR A 15 21.35 -8.47 -8.64
C THR A 15 21.01 -9.31 -7.41
N PRO A 16 20.14 -10.34 -7.48
CA PRO A 16 19.93 -11.25 -6.38
C PRO A 16 21.25 -11.99 -6.14
N GLY A 17 22.14 -11.34 -5.39
CA GLY A 17 23.41 -11.87 -4.98
C GLY A 17 23.09 -12.92 -3.96
N GLY A 18 23.01 -14.18 -4.41
CA GLY A 18 22.86 -15.40 -3.60
C GLY A 18 22.22 -15.14 -2.24
N GLY A 19 20.90 -14.93 -2.24
CA GLY A 19 20.13 -14.73 -1.01
C GLY A 19 20.37 -15.89 -0.06
N GLY A 20 21.27 -15.69 0.91
CA GLY A 20 21.17 -16.45 2.14
C GLY A 20 19.84 -16.05 2.75
N ALA A 21 18.92 -17.00 2.88
CA ALA A 21 17.67 -16.78 3.58
C ALA A 21 17.99 -16.17 4.95
N GLN A 22 17.62 -14.90 5.13
CA GLN A 22 17.58 -14.30 6.45
C GLN A 22 16.30 -14.86 7.09
N PRO A 23 16.38 -15.47 8.27
CA PRO A 23 15.19 -16.00 8.92
C PRO A 23 14.15 -14.86 9.08
N GLY A 24 12.91 -15.15 8.68
CA GLY A 24 11.75 -14.30 8.96
C GLY A 24 11.31 -13.30 7.89
N TYR A 25 12.03 -13.09 6.77
CA TYR A 25 11.50 -12.28 5.66
C TYR A 25 12.08 -12.65 4.28
N PHE A 26 11.35 -12.31 3.23
CA PHE A 26 11.73 -12.55 1.83
C PHE A 26 11.33 -11.36 0.97
N SER A 27 12.08 -11.04 -0.08
CA SER A 27 11.69 -9.95 -0.99
C SER A 27 12.18 -10.16 -2.41
N ALA A 28 11.40 -9.68 -3.37
CA ALA A 28 11.77 -9.55 -4.76
C ALA A 28 11.34 -8.17 -5.28
N SER A 29 12.14 -7.61 -6.18
CA SER A 29 11.80 -6.40 -6.91
C SER A 29 12.14 -6.59 -8.38
N GLY A 30 11.25 -6.17 -9.27
CA GLY A 30 11.48 -6.20 -10.70
C GLY A 30 11.84 -4.82 -11.25
N SER A 31 12.39 -4.82 -12.46
CA SER A 31 12.59 -3.62 -13.26
C SER A 31 11.32 -3.27 -14.04
N SER A 32 11.37 -2.19 -14.82
CA SER A 32 10.23 -1.79 -15.64
C SER A 32 9.92 -2.85 -16.70
N THR A 33 8.69 -3.36 -16.73
CA THR A 33 8.21 -4.15 -17.86
C THR A 33 7.77 -3.18 -18.95
N GLY A 34 8.73 -2.62 -19.68
CA GLY A 34 8.50 -1.78 -20.87
C GLY A 34 7.97 -2.54 -22.08
N GLY A 35 7.32 -3.69 -21.87
CA GLY A 35 6.81 -4.55 -22.91
C GLY A 35 5.73 -3.86 -23.72
N ALA A 36 5.68 -4.17 -25.02
CA ALA A 36 4.62 -3.68 -25.88
C ALA A 36 3.25 -4.00 -25.26
N PRO A 37 2.29 -3.08 -25.33
CA PRO A 37 0.99 -3.25 -24.72
C PRO A 37 0.35 -4.60 -25.08
N SER A 38 0.04 -5.39 -24.06
CA SER A 38 -0.50 -6.75 -24.21
C SER A 38 -1.83 -6.89 -23.46
N PRO A 39 -2.87 -7.47 -24.08
CA PRO A 39 -4.09 -7.87 -23.39
C PRO A 39 -3.90 -9.18 -22.59
N ALA A 40 -2.73 -9.82 -22.68
CA ALA A 40 -2.39 -11.00 -21.89
C ALA A 40 -1.63 -10.59 -20.62
N TRP A 41 -1.89 -11.30 -19.52
CA TRP A 41 -1.12 -11.21 -18.30
C TRP A 41 0.36 -11.52 -18.55
N SER A 42 1.23 -10.73 -17.93
CA SER A 42 2.68 -10.92 -17.93
C SER A 42 3.22 -10.76 -16.52
N ASP A 43 4.28 -11.49 -16.20
CA ASP A 43 4.90 -11.46 -14.88
C ASP A 43 5.77 -10.19 -14.76
N ALA A 44 5.49 -9.37 -13.75
CA ALA A 44 6.25 -8.16 -13.43
C ALA A 44 7.35 -8.42 -12.40
N VAL A 45 7.09 -9.29 -11.43
CA VAL A 45 8.10 -9.80 -10.48
C VAL A 45 7.65 -11.16 -9.96
N THR A 46 8.62 -12.04 -9.73
CA THR A 46 8.43 -13.35 -9.11
C THR A 46 9.31 -13.44 -7.86
N LEU A 47 8.73 -13.89 -6.75
CA LEU A 47 9.44 -14.33 -5.56
C LEU A 47 9.23 -15.84 -5.41
N SER A 48 10.32 -16.59 -5.53
CA SER A 48 10.32 -18.04 -5.28
C SER A 48 11.04 -18.31 -3.96
N ILE A 49 10.38 -19.07 -3.07
CA ILE A 49 10.92 -19.46 -1.76
C ILE A 49 10.94 -20.98 -1.71
N VAL A 50 12.07 -21.57 -1.36
CA VAL A 50 12.16 -23.02 -1.20
C VAL A 50 11.60 -23.46 0.15
N ALA A 51 11.00 -24.65 0.20
CA ALA A 51 10.36 -25.22 1.39
C ALA A 51 11.25 -25.17 2.64
N ALA A 52 12.56 -25.33 2.47
CA ALA A 52 13.54 -25.35 3.57
C ALA A 52 13.70 -24.00 4.29
N ASP A 53 13.36 -22.89 3.63
CA ASP A 53 13.45 -21.54 4.20
C ASP A 53 12.15 -21.13 4.92
N LEU A 54 11.05 -21.82 4.66
CA LEU A 54 9.75 -21.57 5.27
C LEU A 54 9.64 -22.27 6.63
N LYS A 55 9.18 -21.53 7.64
CA LYS A 55 8.90 -22.13 8.96
C LYS A 55 7.57 -22.90 8.90
N PRO A 56 7.47 -24.10 9.50
CA PRO A 56 6.22 -24.87 9.54
C PRO A 56 5.11 -24.19 10.34
N SER A 57 3.87 -24.24 9.84
CA SER A 57 2.68 -23.68 10.51
C SER A 57 2.82 -22.20 10.88
N THR A 58 3.49 -21.44 10.03
CA THR A 58 3.81 -20.03 10.23
C THR A 58 2.98 -19.17 9.30
N GLU A 59 2.44 -18.08 9.83
CA GLU A 59 1.77 -17.06 9.04
C GLU A 59 2.78 -15.96 8.64
N TYR A 60 2.63 -15.49 7.41
CA TYR A 60 3.38 -14.40 6.82
C TYR A 60 2.39 -13.34 6.33
N VAL A 61 2.74 -12.06 6.49
CA VAL A 61 2.16 -11.00 5.68
C VAL A 61 3.00 -10.81 4.43
N GLY A 62 2.38 -10.88 3.27
CA GLY A 62 2.98 -10.47 2.02
C GLY A 62 2.51 -9.07 1.63
N PHE A 63 3.43 -8.13 1.45
CA PHE A 63 3.21 -6.83 0.83
C PHE A 63 3.50 -6.95 -0.66
N TRP A 64 2.70 -6.27 -1.48
CA TRP A 64 2.98 -6.14 -2.91
C TRP A 64 2.62 -4.74 -3.39
N SER A 65 3.31 -4.27 -4.42
CA SER A 65 2.99 -3.02 -5.08
C SER A 65 3.59 -2.95 -6.47
N VAL A 66 2.97 -2.18 -7.37
CA VAL A 66 3.48 -1.84 -8.69
C VAL A 66 3.00 -0.44 -9.05
N ASP A 67 3.89 0.36 -9.62
CA ASP A 67 3.53 1.68 -10.15
C ASP A 67 3.09 1.52 -11.60
N GLU A 68 2.11 2.30 -12.00
CA GLU A 68 1.43 2.21 -13.29
C GLU A 68 1.35 3.60 -13.91
N THR A 69 1.75 3.73 -15.17
CA THR A 69 1.66 4.97 -15.96
C THR A 69 1.02 4.67 -17.30
N ARG A 70 0.11 5.52 -17.78
CA ARG A 70 -0.56 5.35 -19.09
C ARG A 70 -0.12 6.35 -20.12
N SER A 71 -0.55 6.10 -21.34
CA SER A 71 -0.61 7.06 -22.43
C SER A 71 -2.03 7.23 -23.01
N SER A 72 -3.03 6.47 -22.50
CA SER A 72 -4.42 6.53 -22.95
C SER A 72 -5.41 6.04 -21.88
N ALA A 73 -6.69 6.37 -22.03
CA ALA A 73 -7.79 5.98 -21.12
C ALA A 73 -8.25 4.52 -21.32
N THR A 74 -7.31 3.57 -21.31
CA THR A 74 -7.60 2.12 -21.31
C THR A 74 -7.49 1.54 -19.91
N THR A 75 -8.10 0.39 -19.65
CA THR A 75 -7.93 -0.33 -18.38
C THR A 75 -6.51 -0.88 -18.25
N ALA A 76 -5.88 -0.67 -17.09
CA ALA A 76 -4.67 -1.38 -16.69
C ALA A 76 -4.95 -2.14 -15.40
N GLN A 77 -4.37 -3.32 -15.30
CA GLN A 77 -4.68 -4.26 -14.23
C GLN A 77 -3.41 -4.86 -13.67
N ALA A 78 -3.38 -5.03 -12.35
CA ALA A 78 -2.38 -5.82 -11.66
C ALA A 78 -3.08 -6.84 -10.75
N ARG A 79 -2.44 -7.99 -10.56
CA ARG A 79 -2.90 -9.05 -9.64
C ARG A 79 -1.71 -9.76 -9.01
N LEU A 80 -1.97 -10.37 -7.86
CA LEU A 80 -1.06 -11.29 -7.20
C LEU A 80 -1.47 -12.75 -7.46
N MET A 81 -0.51 -13.57 -7.86
CA MET A 81 -0.63 -15.03 -7.95
C MET A 81 0.14 -15.68 -6.81
N VAL A 82 -0.38 -16.79 -6.29
CA VAL A 82 0.29 -17.64 -5.29
C VAL A 82 0.23 -19.08 -5.76
N ASP A 83 1.38 -19.72 -5.95
CA ASP A 83 1.53 -21.12 -6.39
C ASP A 83 0.77 -21.44 -7.69
N GLY A 84 0.80 -20.52 -8.65
CA GLY A 84 0.09 -20.62 -9.92
C GLY A 84 -1.44 -20.49 -9.82
N ALA A 85 -2.00 -20.48 -8.60
CA ALA A 85 -3.39 -20.15 -8.38
C ALA A 85 -3.58 -18.64 -8.46
N GLN A 86 -4.63 -18.21 -9.17
CA GLN A 86 -5.08 -16.84 -9.06
C GLN A 86 -5.54 -16.65 -7.63
N SER A 87 -4.75 -15.89 -6.88
CA SER A 87 -5.23 -15.33 -5.66
C SER A 87 -6.12 -14.16 -6.10
N ASP A 88 -7.44 -14.30 -5.99
CA ASP A 88 -8.39 -13.18 -6.15
C ASP A 88 -8.19 -12.09 -5.08
N LEU A 89 -7.12 -12.21 -4.30
CA LEU A 89 -6.87 -11.50 -3.07
C LEU A 89 -6.75 -10.00 -3.29
N GLN A 90 -6.21 -9.55 -4.44
CA GLN A 90 -6.19 -8.15 -4.89
C GLN A 90 -5.98 -8.05 -6.43
N ARG A 91 -7.07 -8.14 -7.19
CA ARG A 91 -7.09 -7.55 -8.55
C ARG A 91 -7.34 -6.06 -8.40
N VAL A 92 -6.56 -5.23 -9.08
CA VAL A 92 -6.76 -3.78 -9.17
C VAL A 92 -7.04 -3.42 -10.62
N ASP A 93 -8.22 -2.88 -10.93
CA ASP A 93 -8.66 -2.51 -12.28
C ASP A 93 -8.85 -1.01 -12.31
N LEU A 94 -7.80 -0.28 -12.65
CA LEU A 94 -7.93 1.16 -12.74
C LEU A 94 -8.43 1.51 -14.13
N LYS A 95 -9.54 2.23 -14.20
CA LYS A 95 -10.00 2.92 -15.41
C LYS A 95 -9.90 4.41 -15.13
N GLU A 96 -8.82 5.01 -15.62
CA GLU A 96 -8.55 6.43 -15.41
C GLU A 96 -9.16 7.30 -16.51
N SER A 97 -9.40 8.57 -16.16
CA SER A 97 -9.93 9.58 -17.06
C SER A 97 -8.88 10.25 -17.93
N SER A 98 -7.60 10.25 -17.49
CA SER A 98 -6.52 10.99 -18.14
C SER A 98 -5.35 10.09 -18.54
N PRO A 99 -4.70 10.34 -19.70
CA PRO A 99 -3.47 9.64 -20.08
C PRO A 99 -2.25 10.03 -19.23
N PHE A 100 -2.37 11.04 -18.36
CA PHE A 100 -1.28 11.48 -17.48
C PHE A 100 -1.37 10.92 -16.06
N ASP A 101 -2.45 10.18 -15.77
CA ASP A 101 -2.63 9.58 -14.45
C ASP A 101 -1.56 8.50 -14.23
N LYS A 102 -0.95 8.55 -13.05
CA LYS A 102 -0.05 7.54 -12.52
C LYS A 102 -0.66 6.96 -11.26
N ASN A 103 -0.69 5.64 -11.16
CA ASN A 103 -1.28 4.99 -10.02
C ASN A 103 -0.28 4.07 -9.35
N ASN A 104 -0.27 4.08 -8.02
CA ASN A 104 0.26 2.96 -7.29
C ASN A 104 -0.86 1.93 -7.07
N MET A 105 -0.60 0.69 -7.49
CA MET A 105 -1.41 -0.47 -7.16
C MET A 105 -0.65 -1.29 -6.12
N GLY A 106 -1.33 -1.91 -5.16
CA GLY A 106 -0.67 -2.73 -4.16
C GLY A 106 -1.49 -2.93 -2.92
N GLY A 107 -0.93 -3.59 -1.92
CA GLY A 107 -1.56 -3.82 -0.64
C GLY A 107 -0.86 -4.97 0.06
N PHE A 108 -1.62 -5.75 0.82
CA PHE A 108 -1.06 -6.92 1.48
C PHE A 108 -2.03 -8.11 1.51
N PHE A 109 -1.46 -9.29 1.73
CA PHE A 109 -2.14 -10.57 1.85
C PHE A 109 -1.56 -11.37 3.01
N LEU A 110 -2.29 -12.40 3.44
CA LEU A 110 -1.82 -13.37 4.43
C LEU A 110 -1.50 -14.69 3.73
N TYR A 111 -0.41 -15.33 4.14
CA TYR A 111 0.02 -16.64 3.66
C TYR A 111 0.40 -17.52 4.85
N THR A 112 -0.18 -18.70 4.94
CA THR A 112 0.11 -19.64 6.04
C THR A 112 0.73 -20.90 5.48
N THR A 113 1.89 -21.27 5.98
CA THR A 113 2.55 -22.53 5.63
C THR A 113 1.88 -23.70 6.34
N GLY A 114 1.93 -24.88 5.73
CA GLY A 114 1.52 -26.12 6.40
C GLY A 114 2.54 -26.59 7.43
N ALA A 115 2.21 -27.66 8.17
CA ALA A 115 3.15 -28.34 9.08
C ALA A 115 4.38 -28.96 8.36
N SER A 116 4.31 -29.09 7.05
CA SER A 116 5.44 -29.42 6.17
C SER A 116 5.38 -28.47 4.98
N PRO A 117 6.07 -27.31 5.05
CA PRO A 117 6.05 -26.33 3.98
C PRO A 117 6.48 -26.96 2.66
N THR A 118 5.88 -26.49 1.57
CA THR A 118 6.32 -26.75 0.20
C THR A 118 7.02 -25.52 -0.35
N ASP A 119 7.68 -25.64 -1.51
CA ASP A 119 8.11 -24.47 -2.25
C ASP A 119 6.90 -23.56 -2.48
N ALA A 120 7.13 -22.25 -2.40
CA ALA A 120 6.12 -21.23 -2.58
C ALA A 120 6.56 -20.26 -3.67
N GLU A 121 5.63 -19.89 -4.55
CA GLU A 121 5.85 -18.92 -5.61
C GLU A 121 4.82 -17.80 -5.56
N PHE A 122 5.29 -16.56 -5.53
CA PHE A 122 4.46 -15.37 -5.55
C PHE A 122 4.78 -14.54 -6.78
N ILE A 123 3.78 -14.17 -7.56
CA ILE A 123 3.97 -13.43 -8.82
C ILE A 123 3.06 -12.22 -8.84
N ILE A 124 3.62 -11.03 -9.09
CA ILE A 124 2.81 -9.89 -9.51
C ILE A 124 2.66 -9.99 -11.02
N GLN A 125 1.42 -10.15 -11.49
CA GLN A 125 1.11 -10.11 -12.90
C GLN A 125 0.44 -8.78 -13.27
N VAL A 126 0.76 -8.30 -14.46
CA VAL A 126 0.23 -7.05 -15.00
C VAL A 126 -0.32 -7.25 -16.41
N GLN A 127 -1.34 -6.48 -16.77
CA GLN A 127 -1.84 -6.37 -18.15
C GLN A 127 -2.40 -4.98 -18.43
N GLY A 128 -2.29 -4.53 -19.68
CA GLY A 128 -2.79 -3.23 -20.10
C GLY A 128 -2.27 -2.81 -21.47
N SER A 129 -3.18 -2.46 -22.38
CA SER A 129 -2.84 -2.15 -23.78
C SER A 129 -2.26 -0.75 -24.01
N SER A 130 -2.00 0.03 -22.97
CA SER A 130 -1.25 1.30 -23.08
C SER A 130 -0.61 1.71 -21.74
N ALA A 131 -0.41 0.74 -20.85
CA ALA A 131 0.13 0.96 -19.51
C ALA A 131 1.58 0.49 -19.45
N THR A 132 2.42 1.27 -18.78
CA THR A 132 3.77 0.91 -18.39
C THR A 132 3.75 0.62 -16.90
N PHE A 133 4.29 -0.53 -16.52
CA PHE A 133 4.40 -0.93 -15.12
C PHE A 133 5.84 -0.82 -14.67
N THR A 134 6.06 -0.19 -13.52
CA THR A 134 7.39 0.07 -12.96
C THR A 134 7.41 -0.23 -11.47
N ASN A 135 8.60 -0.47 -10.92
CA ASN A 135 8.78 -0.74 -9.50
C ASN A 135 7.88 -1.86 -8.91
N PRO A 136 7.66 -3.00 -9.60
CA PRO A 136 6.99 -4.12 -8.96
C PRO A 136 7.82 -4.61 -7.77
N ARG A 137 7.21 -4.72 -6.59
CA ARG A 137 7.84 -5.10 -5.33
C ARG A 137 6.97 -6.10 -4.61
N LEU A 138 7.60 -7.11 -4.04
CA LEU A 138 6.98 -8.11 -3.20
C LEU A 138 7.85 -8.35 -1.98
N THR A 139 7.27 -8.34 -0.79
CA THR A 139 7.95 -8.65 0.48
C THR A 139 7.09 -9.54 1.33
N LEU A 140 7.59 -10.69 1.79
CA LEU A 140 6.98 -11.46 2.87
C LEU A 140 7.69 -11.14 4.18
N LEU A 141 6.91 -10.94 5.24
CA LEU A 141 7.36 -10.77 6.61
C LEU A 141 6.63 -11.78 7.50
N GLU A 142 7.38 -12.50 8.32
CA GLU A 142 6.83 -13.42 9.30
C GLU A 142 6.03 -12.68 10.37
N ILE A 143 4.82 -13.19 10.66
CA ILE A 143 3.99 -12.76 11.78
C ILE A 143 4.55 -13.37 13.06
N GLY A 144 4.97 -12.50 13.97
CA GLY A 144 5.65 -12.89 15.20
C GLY A 144 4.73 -12.96 16.43
N VAL A 145 5.33 -13.29 17.58
CA VAL A 145 4.61 -13.30 18.86
C VAL A 145 4.05 -11.90 19.18
N GLY A 146 2.75 -11.85 19.41
CA GLY A 146 2.04 -10.63 19.77
C GLY A 146 1.61 -9.78 18.57
N ASP A 147 1.96 -10.18 17.35
CA ASP A 147 1.27 -9.71 16.14
C ASP A 147 -0.07 -10.44 16.02
N GLU A 148 -1.04 -9.79 15.38
CA GLU A 148 -2.39 -10.34 15.20
C GLU A 148 -2.91 -10.01 13.82
N THR A 149 -3.71 -10.90 13.25
CA THR A 149 -4.26 -10.75 11.90
C THR A 149 -5.75 -11.06 11.90
N ALA A 150 -6.46 -10.50 10.95
CA ALA A 150 -7.81 -10.90 10.60
C ALA A 150 -7.99 -10.77 9.10
N GLN A 151 -8.77 -11.66 8.50
CA GLN A 151 -9.16 -11.52 7.09
C GLN A 151 -10.59 -11.98 6.84
N ASP A 152 -11.26 -11.28 5.93
CA ASP A 152 -12.51 -11.71 5.31
C ASP A 152 -12.37 -11.58 3.80
N LEU A 153 -12.35 -12.74 3.13
CA LEU A 153 -12.26 -12.83 1.68
C LEU A 153 -13.63 -12.78 1.01
N THR A 154 -14.70 -12.81 1.81
CA THR A 154 -16.07 -12.76 1.33
C THR A 154 -16.52 -11.30 1.15
N GLY A 155 -17.47 -11.09 0.23
CA GLY A 155 -18.06 -9.79 0.00
C GLY A 155 -19.26 -9.54 0.90
N VAL A 156 -19.21 -8.48 1.70
CA VAL A 156 -20.34 -7.99 2.51
C VAL A 156 -20.84 -6.68 1.92
N SER A 157 -22.16 -6.56 1.70
CA SER A 157 -22.76 -5.36 1.12
C SER A 157 -23.60 -4.58 2.13
N THR A 158 -23.61 -3.26 2.02
CA THR A 158 -24.42 -2.36 2.84
C THR A 158 -24.98 -1.18 2.04
N THR A 159 -26.16 -0.71 2.44
CA THR A 159 -26.76 0.57 2.02
C THR A 159 -26.75 1.59 3.16
N SER A 160 -26.11 1.27 4.30
CA SER A 160 -26.05 2.16 5.46
C SER A 160 -25.26 3.42 5.16
N THR A 161 -25.83 4.59 5.48
CA THR A 161 -25.13 5.88 5.49
C THR A 161 -24.39 6.13 6.81
N SER A 162 -24.44 5.20 7.75
CA SER A 162 -23.64 5.17 8.98
C SER A 162 -22.56 4.10 8.87
N LEU A 163 -21.39 4.34 9.49
CA LEU A 163 -20.30 3.37 9.51
C LEU A 163 -20.75 2.03 10.11
N VAL A 164 -20.51 0.96 9.38
CA VAL A 164 -20.67 -0.44 9.82
C VAL A 164 -19.31 -1.14 9.78
N ASP A 165 -19.11 -2.14 10.64
CA ASP A 165 -17.90 -2.94 10.62
C ASP A 165 -17.86 -3.81 9.35
N ALA A 166 -16.76 -3.74 8.60
CA ALA A 166 -16.45 -4.68 7.52
C ALA A 166 -15.71 -5.90 8.08
N LEU A 167 -14.72 -5.64 8.95
CA LEU A 167 -13.92 -6.64 9.63
C LEU A 167 -13.47 -6.11 10.98
N THR A 168 -13.35 -7.00 11.96
CA THR A 168 -12.75 -6.70 13.26
C THR A 168 -11.59 -7.64 13.54
N CYS A 169 -10.57 -7.13 14.23
CA CYS A 169 -9.45 -7.90 14.76
C CYS A 169 -9.37 -7.62 16.25
N ALA A 170 -9.74 -8.61 17.06
CA ALA A 170 -9.67 -8.54 18.51
C ALA A 170 -8.35 -9.13 18.98
N PHE A 171 -7.64 -8.43 19.86
CA PHE A 171 -6.40 -8.93 20.45
C PHE A 171 -6.19 -8.50 21.88
N THR A 172 -5.33 -9.22 22.59
CA THR A 172 -4.89 -8.86 23.94
C THR A 172 -3.35 -8.90 23.96
N PRO A 173 -2.68 -7.74 23.99
CA PRO A 173 -1.23 -7.67 24.15
C PRO A 173 -0.76 -8.48 25.35
N PRO A 174 0.27 -9.32 25.23
CA PRO A 174 0.81 -10.05 26.37
C PRO A 174 1.60 -9.13 27.33
N SER A 175 2.01 -7.95 26.85
CA SER A 175 2.49 -6.83 27.68
C SER A 175 2.19 -5.50 27.00
N SER A 176 2.35 -4.38 27.72
CA SER A 176 2.19 -3.06 27.11
C SER A 176 3.24 -2.83 26.01
N GLY A 177 2.83 -2.28 24.88
CA GLY A 177 3.72 -2.03 23.75
C GLY A 177 3.11 -1.14 22.67
N ASP A 178 3.93 -0.78 21.70
CA ASP A 178 3.52 0.01 20.54
C ASP A 178 3.19 -0.90 19.36
N TYR A 179 2.21 -0.49 18.55
CA TYR A 179 1.68 -1.29 17.45
C TYR A 179 1.50 -0.45 16.18
N LEU A 180 1.79 -1.06 15.03
CA LEU A 180 1.38 -0.57 13.73
C LEU A 180 0.20 -1.40 13.25
N VAL A 181 -0.95 -0.75 13.06
CA VAL A 181 -2.12 -1.38 12.48
C VAL A 181 -2.22 -0.98 11.02
N LEU A 182 -2.30 -1.97 10.14
CA LEU A 182 -2.58 -1.79 8.72
C LEU A 182 -3.89 -2.48 8.37
N ALA A 183 -4.72 -1.84 7.56
CA ALA A 183 -5.90 -2.46 6.99
C ALA A 183 -5.89 -2.28 5.47
N CYS A 184 -6.26 -3.33 4.74
CA CYS A 184 -6.49 -3.26 3.30
C CYS A 184 -7.82 -3.88 2.92
N GLY A 185 -8.37 -3.47 1.78
CA GLY A 185 -9.65 -4.01 1.33
C GLY A 185 -10.06 -3.48 -0.03
N ASN A 186 -11.00 -4.19 -0.65
CA ASN A 186 -11.62 -3.79 -1.90
C ASN A 186 -13.03 -3.27 -1.66
N PHE A 187 -13.41 -2.25 -2.44
CA PHE A 187 -14.73 -1.64 -2.36
C PHE A 187 -15.33 -1.47 -3.75
N THR A 188 -16.45 -2.12 -3.98
CA THR A 188 -17.23 -2.02 -5.22
C THR A 188 -18.61 -1.45 -4.92
N ALA A 189 -19.30 -0.88 -5.90
CA ALA A 189 -20.67 -0.40 -5.72
C ALA A 189 -21.55 -0.78 -6.90
N ALA A 190 -22.83 -1.05 -6.63
CA ALA A 190 -23.79 -1.46 -7.67
C ALA A 190 -24.06 -0.38 -8.73
N THR A 191 -23.80 0.89 -8.40
CA THR A 191 -23.89 2.04 -9.30
C THR A 191 -22.78 3.04 -8.95
N THR A 192 -22.54 4.01 -9.84
CA THR A 192 -21.55 5.06 -9.57
C THR A 192 -21.91 5.79 -8.28
N GLY A 193 -21.01 5.74 -7.31
CA GLY A 193 -21.27 6.18 -5.96
C GLY A 193 -19.99 6.48 -5.20
N MET A 194 -20.13 6.63 -3.89
CA MET A 194 -19.04 6.91 -2.98
C MET A 194 -19.14 5.93 -1.81
N ALA A 195 -18.02 5.32 -1.48
CA ALA A 195 -17.84 4.63 -0.21
C ALA A 195 -16.97 5.49 0.71
N TYR A 196 -17.20 5.35 2.00
CA TYR A 196 -16.40 5.98 3.03
C TYR A 196 -15.85 4.88 3.92
N VAL A 197 -14.58 4.98 4.25
CA VAL A 197 -13.84 3.93 4.96
C VAL A 197 -13.04 4.53 6.11
N GLN A 198 -12.93 3.80 7.22
CA GLN A 198 -12.25 4.25 8.42
C GLN A 198 -11.66 3.06 9.19
N LEU A 199 -10.47 3.23 9.76
CA LEU A 199 -9.86 2.29 10.70
C LEU A 199 -9.89 2.90 12.10
N THR A 200 -10.27 2.11 13.11
CA THR A 200 -10.43 2.60 14.50
C THR A 200 -10.14 1.51 15.53
N ASP A 201 -9.58 1.88 16.69
CA ASP A 201 -9.52 1.01 17.89
C ASP A 201 -10.65 1.32 18.90
N GLY A 202 -11.63 2.13 18.49
CA GLY A 202 -12.70 2.66 19.34
C GLY A 202 -12.34 3.94 20.10
N THR A 203 -11.05 4.28 20.21
CA THR A 203 -10.57 5.52 20.85
C THR A 203 -9.93 6.45 19.83
N THR A 204 -9.01 5.92 19.03
CA THR A 204 -8.30 6.60 17.94
C THR A 204 -8.83 6.09 16.61
N SER A 205 -9.00 7.00 15.65
CA SER A 205 -9.51 6.64 14.32
C SER A 205 -8.79 7.43 13.24
N THR A 206 -8.62 6.81 12.07
CA THR A 206 -8.29 7.53 10.84
C THR A 206 -9.45 8.47 10.47
N PRO A 207 -9.25 9.52 9.65
CA PRO A 207 -10.38 10.24 9.08
C PRO A 207 -11.18 9.28 8.20
N GLU A 208 -12.45 9.61 7.97
CA GLU A 208 -13.20 8.93 6.92
C GLU A 208 -12.59 9.27 5.57
N ILE A 209 -12.11 8.25 4.87
CA ILE A 209 -11.59 8.39 3.52
C ILE A 209 -12.74 8.16 2.56
N ARG A 210 -12.99 9.14 1.69
CA ARG A 210 -13.98 9.04 0.61
C ARG A 210 -13.33 8.49 -0.64
N ILE A 211 -13.79 7.31 -1.06
CA ILE A 211 -13.36 6.61 -2.27
C ILE A 211 -14.49 6.60 -3.30
N GLY A 212 -14.14 6.87 -4.56
CA GLY A 212 -15.08 6.69 -5.67
C GLY A 212 -15.33 5.20 -5.88
N SER A 213 -16.60 4.81 -6.03
CA SER A 213 -16.98 3.43 -6.37
C SER A 213 -17.76 3.41 -7.68
N HIS A 214 -17.48 2.44 -8.54
CA HIS A 214 -18.12 2.30 -9.86
C HIS A 214 -18.48 0.84 -10.11
N PRO A 215 -19.64 0.53 -10.76
CA PRO A 215 -20.12 -0.84 -11.00
C PRO A 215 -19.22 -1.70 -11.89
N ASN A 216 -18.34 -1.05 -12.65
CA ASN A 216 -17.40 -1.72 -13.56
C ASN A 216 -15.97 -1.65 -13.03
N ASN A 217 -15.79 -1.08 -11.83
CA ASN A 217 -14.54 -1.17 -11.11
C ASN A 217 -14.65 -2.42 -10.23
N THR A 218 -14.53 -3.58 -10.88
CA THR A 218 -14.62 -4.92 -10.25
C THR A 218 -13.47 -5.23 -9.31
N ALA A 219 -12.56 -4.28 -9.15
CA ALA A 219 -11.28 -4.46 -8.53
C ALA A 219 -11.08 -3.28 -7.60
N GLY A 220 -11.08 -3.59 -6.31
CA GLY A 220 -11.09 -2.56 -5.28
C GLY A 220 -9.95 -1.58 -5.46
N PHE A 221 -10.22 -0.32 -5.13
CA PHE A 221 -9.14 0.54 -4.72
C PHE A 221 -8.46 -0.14 -3.54
N PRO A 222 -7.15 -0.40 -3.59
CA PRO A 222 -6.48 -0.88 -2.40
C PRO A 222 -6.52 0.24 -1.38
N VAL A 223 -7.44 0.10 -0.43
CA VAL A 223 -7.57 1.06 0.65
C VAL A 223 -6.56 0.66 1.70
N VAL A 224 -5.34 1.20 1.66
CA VAL A 224 -4.42 1.03 2.79
C VAL A 224 -4.68 2.14 3.82
N LEU A 225 -5.17 1.75 4.99
CA LEU A 225 -5.26 2.62 6.16
C LEU A 225 -4.22 2.17 7.18
N ALA A 226 -3.60 3.13 7.84
CA ALA A 226 -2.56 2.88 8.82
C ALA A 226 -2.85 3.65 10.11
N LEU A 227 -2.64 3.01 11.24
CA LEU A 227 -2.84 3.59 12.58
C LEU A 227 -1.68 3.17 13.48
N GLY A 228 -0.94 4.16 14.00
CA GLY A 228 0.04 3.93 15.05
C GLY A 228 -0.65 3.97 16.41
N LEU A 229 -0.41 2.96 17.24
CA LEU A 229 -0.91 2.89 18.61
C LEU A 229 0.27 2.82 19.57
N SER A 230 0.23 3.60 20.65
CA SER A 230 1.32 3.67 21.63
C SER A 230 0.86 3.21 23.01
N GLY A 231 1.72 2.46 23.71
CA GLY A 231 1.47 2.00 25.08
C GLY A 231 0.20 1.18 25.25
N VAL A 232 -0.15 0.36 24.25
CA VAL A 232 -1.37 -0.44 24.25
C VAL A 232 -1.24 -1.56 25.29
N SER A 233 -2.16 -1.59 26.26
CA SER A 233 -2.27 -2.66 27.26
C SER A 233 -3.70 -3.16 27.37
N GLY A 234 -3.88 -4.46 27.63
CA GLY A 234 -5.21 -5.07 27.79
C GLY A 234 -5.96 -5.26 26.47
N ALA A 235 -7.15 -5.87 26.53
CA ALA A 235 -7.90 -6.23 25.34
C ALA A 235 -8.26 -5.01 24.47
N LYS A 236 -8.11 -5.16 23.17
CA LYS A 236 -8.41 -4.18 22.14
C LYS A 236 -9.15 -4.83 20.98
N THR A 237 -9.97 -4.03 20.30
CA THR A 237 -10.63 -4.42 19.06
C THR A 237 -10.36 -3.35 18.02
N ILE A 238 -9.68 -3.74 16.95
CA ILE A 238 -9.53 -2.92 15.75
C ILE A 238 -10.73 -3.20 14.84
N SER A 239 -11.37 -2.14 14.35
CA SER A 239 -12.44 -2.22 13.37
C SER A 239 -12.05 -1.51 12.08
N PHE A 240 -12.13 -2.22 10.95
CA PHE A 240 -12.17 -1.58 9.65
C PHE A 240 -13.64 -1.38 9.26
N LYS A 241 -14.06 -0.12 9.22
CA LYS A 241 -15.44 0.30 9.01
C LYS A 241 -15.64 0.90 7.63
N TYR A 242 -16.86 0.77 7.13
CA TYR A 242 -17.27 1.38 5.87
C TYR A 242 -18.75 1.80 5.86
N ARG A 243 -19.10 2.66 4.91
CA ARG A 243 -20.48 3.08 4.64
C ARG A 243 -20.64 3.58 3.20
N THR A 244 -21.87 3.64 2.74
CA THR A 244 -22.20 4.34 1.49
C THR A 244 -22.39 5.85 1.74
N GLY A 245 -22.15 6.65 0.71
CA GLY A 245 -22.50 8.08 0.70
C GLY A 245 -24.01 8.35 0.59
N SER A 246 -24.80 7.36 0.17
CA SER A 246 -26.26 7.48 0.03
C SER A 246 -26.94 6.12 0.18
N GLY A 247 -28.09 6.08 0.85
CA GLY A 247 -28.91 4.87 0.97
C GLY A 247 -29.56 4.39 -0.33
N SER A 248 -29.38 5.13 -1.43
CA SER A 248 -29.91 4.79 -2.77
C SER A 248 -29.07 3.77 -3.54
N PHE A 249 -27.88 3.41 -3.05
CA PHE A 249 -27.03 2.38 -3.64
C PHE A 249 -26.30 1.59 -2.56
N SER A 250 -25.83 0.40 -2.92
CA SER A 250 -25.04 -0.46 -2.05
C SER A 250 -23.55 -0.37 -2.37
N VAL A 251 -22.73 -0.46 -1.33
CA VAL A 251 -21.29 -0.68 -1.42
C VAL A 251 -21.00 -2.08 -0.89
N THR A 252 -20.17 -2.84 -1.59
CA THR A 252 -19.66 -4.14 -1.15
C THR A 252 -18.20 -4.00 -0.77
N ALA A 253 -17.86 -4.44 0.44
CA ALA A 253 -16.51 -4.59 0.95
C ALA A 253 -16.11 -6.07 0.82
N ASP A 254 -15.00 -6.36 0.13
CA ASP A 254 -14.46 -7.72 -0.01
C ASP A 254 -12.93 -7.71 0.14
N ASN A 255 -12.33 -8.89 0.33
CA ASN A 255 -10.88 -9.05 0.48
C ASN A 255 -10.29 -8.14 1.58
N ILE A 256 -11.03 -8.00 2.68
CA ILE A 256 -10.67 -7.14 3.79
C ILE A 256 -9.65 -7.86 4.67
N ARG A 257 -8.58 -7.17 5.06
CA ARG A 257 -7.54 -7.68 5.96
C ARG A 257 -7.12 -6.63 6.96
N ILE A 258 -6.82 -7.05 8.17
CA ILE A 258 -6.23 -6.24 9.23
C ILE A 258 -4.98 -6.97 9.70
N ILE A 259 -3.90 -6.21 9.89
CA ILE A 259 -2.68 -6.68 10.53
C ILE A 259 -2.35 -5.70 11.65
N VAL A 260 -2.05 -6.25 12.81
CA VAL A 260 -1.58 -5.54 13.99
C VAL A 260 -0.16 -6.03 14.25
N LEU A 261 0.83 -5.23 13.86
CA LEU A 261 2.24 -5.53 14.06
C LEU A 261 2.73 -4.92 15.38
N ARG A 262 3.27 -5.77 16.25
CA ARG A 262 3.90 -5.38 17.49
C ARG A 262 5.30 -4.83 17.22
N LEU A 263 5.59 -3.60 17.63
CA LEU A 263 6.79 -2.87 17.18
C LEU A 263 8.03 -3.07 18.03
N ASP A 264 7.86 -3.42 19.30
CA ASP A 264 8.94 -3.73 20.25
C ASP A 264 9.51 -5.13 20.07
N ARG A 265 8.97 -5.94 19.14
CA ARG A 265 9.59 -7.21 18.71
C ARG A 265 10.76 -7.00 17.75
N PHE A 266 10.86 -5.81 17.15
CA PHE A 266 11.96 -5.43 16.26
C PHE A 266 13.00 -4.62 17.03
N ASN A 267 14.27 -4.72 16.64
CA ASN A 267 15.35 -3.96 17.29
C ASN A 267 15.14 -2.44 17.17
N SER A 268 14.55 -1.99 16.06
CA SER A 268 14.23 -0.59 15.81
C SER A 268 12.98 -0.47 14.96
N SER A 269 12.04 0.36 15.41
CA SER A 269 10.83 0.71 14.68
C SER A 269 10.66 2.22 14.73
N ASN A 270 10.78 2.88 13.58
CA ASN A 270 10.61 4.33 13.47
C ASN A 270 9.29 4.58 12.78
N ILE A 271 8.29 5.11 13.50
CA ILE A 271 6.97 5.40 12.93
C ILE A 271 6.61 6.87 13.12
N SER A 272 6.07 7.47 12.07
CA SER A 272 5.57 8.84 12.07
C SER A 272 4.20 8.88 11.42
N VAL A 273 3.19 9.35 12.15
CA VAL A 273 1.82 9.53 11.67
C VAL A 273 1.51 11.01 11.56
N LEU A 274 0.93 11.43 10.45
CA LEU A 274 0.46 12.78 10.24
C LEU A 274 -0.76 13.03 11.15
N GLY A 275 -0.56 13.85 12.19
CA GLY A 275 -1.56 14.12 13.22
C GLY A 275 -2.68 15.09 12.82
N SER A 276 -2.54 15.78 11.68
CA SER A 276 -3.56 16.69 11.14
C SER A 276 -3.43 16.83 9.63
N ASP A 277 -4.53 17.17 8.95
CA ASP A 277 -4.52 17.39 7.50
C ASP A 277 -3.45 18.44 7.12
N ASN A 278 -2.65 18.13 6.11
CA ASN A 278 -1.67 19.05 5.55
C ASN A 278 -2.09 19.47 4.14
N GLY A 279 -2.66 20.67 4.02
CA GLY A 279 -3.18 21.22 2.77
C GLY A 279 -2.38 22.42 2.24
N GLY A 280 -2.47 22.67 0.93
CA GLY A 280 -1.82 23.83 0.30
C GLY A 280 -2.00 23.87 -1.21
N THR A 281 -1.71 25.03 -1.78
CA THR A 281 -1.90 25.33 -3.21
C THR A 281 -0.53 25.51 -3.86
N ASN A 282 0.10 24.40 -4.23
CA ASN A 282 1.51 24.36 -4.64
C ASN A 282 1.62 23.75 -6.05
N ALA A 283 2.26 24.47 -6.97
CA ALA A 283 2.56 23.98 -8.32
C ALA A 283 3.88 23.18 -8.40
N THR A 284 4.55 23.00 -7.26
CA THR A 284 5.78 22.22 -7.09
C THR A 284 5.64 21.33 -5.86
N TYR A 285 6.35 20.20 -5.83
CA TYR A 285 6.33 19.30 -4.66
C TYR A 285 6.73 20.04 -3.40
N THR A 286 5.91 19.89 -2.37
CA THR A 286 6.21 20.32 -1.00
C THR A 286 6.05 19.15 -0.05
N VAL A 287 6.98 19.03 0.89
CA VAL A 287 6.92 18.06 1.98
C VAL A 287 5.67 18.33 2.82
N ALA A 288 4.75 17.37 2.86
CA ALA A 288 3.53 17.43 3.66
C ALA A 288 3.66 16.63 4.95
N HIS A 289 4.46 15.56 4.93
CA HIS A 289 4.79 14.74 6.09
C HIS A 289 6.24 14.25 5.96
N SER A 290 6.97 14.16 7.07
CA SER A 290 8.34 13.67 7.05
C SER A 290 8.72 12.97 8.34
N GLN A 291 9.69 12.09 8.25
CA GLN A 291 10.37 11.47 9.37
C GLN A 291 11.88 11.51 9.10
N THR A 292 12.64 11.88 10.12
CA THR A 292 14.11 11.79 10.10
C THR A 292 14.55 10.92 11.26
N PHE A 293 15.41 9.95 10.97
CA PHE A 293 15.96 9.03 11.97
C PHE A 293 17.36 8.58 11.55
N THR A 294 18.10 7.96 12.48
CA THR A 294 19.42 7.36 12.19
C THR A 294 19.31 5.85 12.39
N PRO A 295 19.19 5.05 11.32
CA PRO A 295 19.11 3.59 11.43
C PRO A 295 20.44 2.95 11.86
N ALA A 296 20.37 1.71 12.32
CA ALA A 296 21.53 0.83 12.38
C ALA A 296 21.89 0.32 10.96
N VAL A 297 23.06 -0.31 10.83
CA VAL A 297 23.42 -1.04 9.59
C VAL A 297 22.65 -2.36 9.56
N ALA A 298 21.51 -2.35 8.89
CA ALA A 298 20.57 -3.46 8.85
C ALA A 298 19.60 -3.32 7.67
N ASP A 299 18.83 -4.38 7.40
CA ASP A 299 17.71 -4.32 6.48
C ASP A 299 16.49 -3.71 7.16
N TYR A 300 15.82 -2.80 6.47
CA TYR A 300 14.62 -2.14 6.94
C TYR A 300 13.49 -2.33 5.93
N LEU A 301 12.31 -2.69 6.44
CA LEU A 301 11.05 -2.55 5.70
C LEU A 301 10.51 -1.14 5.91
N THR A 302 10.54 -0.34 4.85
CA THR A 302 9.81 0.92 4.80
C THR A 302 8.38 0.65 4.32
N ILE A 303 7.38 1.12 5.05
CA ILE A 303 5.97 1.14 4.67
C ILE A 303 5.52 2.60 4.73
N ALA A 304 4.98 3.11 3.64
CA ALA A 304 4.40 4.44 3.61
C ALA A 304 3.03 4.40 2.96
N ALA A 305 2.08 5.07 3.60
CA ALA A 305 0.68 5.10 3.17
C ALA A 305 0.09 6.48 3.41
N GLY A 306 -0.81 6.93 2.54
CA GLY A 306 -1.48 8.20 2.68
C GLY A 306 -2.61 8.37 1.68
N TRP A 307 -3.38 9.44 1.86
CA TRP A 307 -4.49 9.78 1.00
C TRP A 307 -4.39 11.24 0.60
N ILE A 308 -4.45 11.49 -0.71
CA ILE A 308 -4.47 12.84 -1.25
C ILE A 308 -5.90 13.21 -1.62
N LEU A 309 -6.34 14.35 -1.14
CA LEU A 309 -7.59 15.01 -1.52
C LEU A 309 -7.27 16.13 -2.50
N SER A 310 -7.95 16.14 -3.65
CA SER A 310 -7.93 17.23 -4.62
C SER A 310 -9.13 18.14 -4.41
N SER A 311 -8.94 19.46 -4.41
CA SER A 311 -10.05 20.42 -4.46
C SER A 311 -10.57 20.68 -5.88
N SER A 312 -10.09 19.94 -6.89
CA SER A 312 -10.45 20.11 -8.30
C SER A 312 -10.92 18.81 -8.93
N ALA A 313 -11.90 18.90 -9.82
CA ALA A 313 -12.38 17.79 -10.63
C ALA A 313 -11.74 17.74 -12.04
N SER A 314 -10.86 18.70 -12.36
CA SER A 314 -10.36 18.93 -13.72
C SER A 314 -8.87 19.26 -13.78
N VAL A 315 -8.14 19.01 -12.69
CA VAL A 315 -6.71 19.30 -12.55
C VAL A 315 -6.10 18.17 -11.73
N SER A 316 -4.96 17.67 -12.18
CA SER A 316 -4.27 16.59 -11.49
C SER A 316 -3.74 17.03 -10.14
N SER A 317 -3.97 16.21 -9.13
CA SER A 317 -3.28 16.27 -7.85
C SER A 317 -2.26 15.15 -7.79
N GLN A 318 -1.16 15.37 -7.08
CA GLN A 318 -0.05 14.43 -7.04
C GLN A 318 0.42 14.23 -5.61
N GLY A 319 0.77 12.99 -5.30
CA GLY A 319 1.51 12.60 -4.10
C GLY A 319 2.72 11.79 -4.50
N ARG A 320 3.81 11.90 -3.76
CA ARG A 320 4.96 10.99 -3.91
C ARG A 320 5.57 10.66 -2.56
N ILE A 321 6.17 9.48 -2.47
CA ILE A 321 6.96 9.05 -1.32
C ILE A 321 8.43 9.16 -1.70
N VAL A 322 9.21 9.81 -0.85
CA VAL A 322 10.63 10.09 -1.05
C VAL A 322 11.42 9.47 0.10
N ASP A 323 12.53 8.81 -0.22
CA ASP A 323 13.50 8.25 0.73
C ASP A 323 14.89 8.78 0.37
N ASP A 324 15.46 9.63 1.22
CA ASP A 324 16.74 10.33 1.01
C ASP A 324 16.86 10.99 -0.37
N GLY A 325 15.82 11.73 -0.75
CA GLY A 325 15.75 12.44 -2.04
C GLY A 325 15.41 11.55 -3.24
N THR A 326 15.31 10.24 -3.07
CA THR A 326 14.89 9.30 -4.13
C THR A 326 13.38 9.09 -4.07
N VAL A 327 12.67 9.31 -5.18
CA VAL A 327 11.24 8.98 -5.28
C VAL A 327 11.07 7.47 -5.36
N ILE A 328 10.31 6.89 -4.44
CA ILE A 328 10.08 5.44 -4.36
C ILE A 328 8.66 5.03 -4.72
N ALA A 329 7.72 5.98 -4.81
CA ALA A 329 6.38 5.79 -5.35
C ALA A 329 5.78 7.17 -5.68
N GLU A 330 4.90 7.21 -6.67
CA GLU A 330 4.22 8.43 -7.10
C GLU A 330 2.82 8.10 -7.60
N THR A 331 1.82 8.85 -7.13
CA THR A 331 0.46 8.83 -7.65
C THR A 331 0.13 10.20 -8.21
N ILE A 332 -0.31 10.26 -9.46
CA ILE A 332 -0.80 11.45 -10.15
C ILE A 332 -2.23 11.14 -10.54
N ARG A 333 -3.18 11.96 -10.10
CA ARG A 333 -4.58 11.71 -10.41
C ARG A 333 -5.39 12.98 -10.66
N GLU A 334 -6.05 13.01 -11.80
CA GLU A 334 -7.19 13.87 -12.05
C GLU A 334 -8.46 13.21 -11.50
N THR A 335 -8.88 13.62 -10.30
CA THR A 335 -10.07 13.04 -9.67
C THR A 335 -11.34 13.52 -10.38
N ALA A 336 -12.29 12.62 -10.63
CA ALA A 336 -13.58 12.97 -11.23
C ALA A 336 -14.44 13.95 -10.39
N LEU A 337 -14.12 14.16 -9.11
CA LEU A 337 -14.79 15.10 -8.20
C LEU A 337 -13.77 15.75 -7.26
N SER A 338 -14.00 17.03 -6.91
CA SER A 338 -13.19 17.87 -6.02
C SER A 338 -13.19 17.45 -4.53
N SER A 339 -13.54 16.21 -4.25
CA SER A 339 -13.66 15.67 -2.89
C SER A 339 -13.36 14.18 -2.80
N THR A 340 -12.90 13.58 -3.90
CA THR A 340 -12.47 12.18 -3.93
C THR A 340 -11.04 12.10 -3.42
N HIS A 341 -10.77 11.11 -2.58
CA HIS A 341 -9.42 10.78 -2.17
C HIS A 341 -8.83 9.72 -3.09
N PHE A 342 -7.53 9.77 -3.29
CA PHE A 342 -6.80 8.69 -3.93
C PHE A 342 -5.62 8.25 -3.05
N PRO A 343 -5.30 6.95 -3.04
CA PRO A 343 -4.27 6.43 -2.19
C PRO A 343 -2.89 6.75 -2.76
N ILE A 344 -1.93 6.87 -1.86
CA ILE A 344 -0.54 6.61 -2.14
C ILE A 344 -0.07 5.55 -1.15
N PHE A 345 0.48 4.46 -1.65
CA PHE A 345 0.99 3.38 -0.84
C PHE A 345 2.32 2.93 -1.43
N THR A 346 3.22 2.48 -0.59
CA THR A 346 4.38 1.72 -1.04
C THR A 346 4.95 0.93 0.12
N HIS A 347 5.68 -0.11 -0.24
CA HIS A 347 6.63 -0.72 0.65
C HIS A 347 7.97 -0.83 -0.08
N ARG A 348 9.05 -0.89 0.69
CA ARG A 348 10.40 -1.09 0.17
C ARG A 348 11.29 -1.72 1.22
N LEU A 349 11.91 -2.83 0.86
CA LEU A 349 13.04 -3.36 1.61
C LEU A 349 14.32 -2.65 1.16
N THR A 350 15.07 -2.10 2.11
CA THR A 350 16.34 -1.43 1.84
C THR A 350 17.34 -1.72 2.96
N SER A 351 18.57 -2.06 2.60
CA SER A 351 19.69 -2.09 3.56
C SER A 351 20.15 -0.66 3.84
N PHE A 352 20.07 -0.24 5.09
CA PHE A 352 20.51 1.09 5.51
C PHE A 352 21.96 1.08 6.03
N ALA A 353 22.63 2.21 5.83
CA ALA A 353 23.87 2.54 6.53
C ALA A 353 23.56 3.36 7.79
N ALA A 354 24.49 3.39 8.75
CA ALA A 354 24.35 4.16 9.99
C ALA A 354 24.57 5.67 9.77
N SER A 355 23.68 6.28 9.00
CA SER A 355 23.66 7.71 8.67
C SER A 355 22.25 8.25 8.77
N SER A 356 22.08 9.51 9.17
CA SER A 356 20.76 10.16 9.20
C SER A 356 20.06 10.02 7.85
N ARG A 357 18.80 9.58 7.89
CA ARG A 357 17.92 9.44 6.74
C ARG A 357 16.66 10.25 6.92
N THR A 358 16.12 10.77 5.84
CA THR A 358 14.83 11.47 5.80
C THR A 358 13.92 10.82 4.78
N GLN A 359 12.75 10.41 5.25
CA GLN A 359 11.65 9.93 4.44
C GLN A 359 10.52 10.96 4.45
N SER A 360 9.87 11.19 3.32
CA SER A 360 8.76 12.14 3.23
C SER A 360 7.63 11.66 2.33
N ILE A 361 6.45 12.21 2.60
CA ILE A 361 5.33 12.23 1.65
C ILE A 361 5.18 13.68 1.19
N ASP A 362 5.40 13.89 -0.10
CA ASP A 362 5.26 15.19 -0.73
C ASP A 362 3.94 15.24 -1.49
N ARG A 363 3.41 16.45 -1.69
CA ARG A 363 2.22 16.69 -2.52
C ARG A 363 2.41 17.91 -3.43
N LEU A 364 1.68 17.94 -4.54
CA LEU A 364 1.50 19.12 -5.39
C LEU A 364 0.18 19.04 -6.17
N ALA A 365 -0.26 20.17 -6.72
CA ALA A 365 -1.25 20.22 -7.80
C ALA A 365 -0.56 20.63 -9.10
N GLU A 366 -1.06 20.14 -10.22
CA GLU A 366 -0.57 20.54 -11.56
C GLU A 366 -0.67 22.07 -11.79
N GLY A 367 -1.61 22.75 -11.12
CA GLY A 367 -1.77 24.20 -11.18
C GLY A 367 -1.84 24.86 -9.80
N GLY A 368 -1.23 26.04 -9.67
CA GLY A 368 -1.17 26.83 -8.44
C GLY A 368 -2.49 27.46 -7.96
N GLY A 369 -3.64 26.97 -8.45
CA GLY A 369 -4.98 27.35 -7.99
C GLY A 369 -5.78 26.21 -7.36
N VAL A 370 -5.19 25.02 -7.26
CA VAL A 370 -5.83 23.82 -6.69
C VAL A 370 -5.18 23.46 -5.37
N THR A 371 -6.02 23.26 -4.35
CA THR A 371 -5.56 22.79 -3.05
C THR A 371 -5.44 21.27 -3.08
N THR A 372 -4.25 20.78 -2.76
CA THR A 372 -4.04 19.37 -2.43
C THR A 372 -3.86 19.21 -0.94
N THR A 373 -4.48 18.18 -0.38
CA THR A 373 -4.40 17.89 1.04
C THR A 373 -3.98 16.45 1.27
N LEU A 374 -2.85 16.24 1.94
CA LEU A 374 -2.51 14.95 2.53
C LEU A 374 -3.34 14.79 3.80
N ARG A 375 -4.19 13.76 3.84
CA ARG A 375 -5.10 13.54 4.96
C ARG A 375 -4.33 13.12 6.21
N GLN A 376 -4.83 13.55 7.37
CA GLN A 376 -4.44 12.98 8.67
C GLN A 376 -4.54 11.45 8.60
N SER A 377 -3.66 10.72 9.30
CA SER A 377 -3.40 9.28 9.14
C SER A 377 -2.46 8.87 8.01
N ALA A 378 -1.87 9.80 7.26
CA ALA A 378 -0.71 9.47 6.45
C ALA A 378 0.42 8.98 7.37
N LEU A 379 1.13 7.92 6.98
CA LEU A 379 2.07 7.20 7.83
C LEU A 379 3.35 6.87 7.05
N ILE A 380 4.48 7.00 7.73
CA ILE A 380 5.77 6.43 7.33
C ILE A 380 6.23 5.55 8.49
N ALA A 381 6.55 4.30 8.19
CA ALA A 381 7.17 3.36 9.12
C ALA A 381 8.44 2.79 8.50
N SER A 382 9.52 2.75 9.26
CA SER A 382 10.76 2.05 8.93
C SER A 382 11.06 1.05 10.06
N ILE A 383 10.96 -0.24 9.75
CA ILE A 383 11.06 -1.34 10.70
C ILE A 383 12.33 -2.15 10.40
N GLU A 384 13.22 -2.28 11.37
CA GLU A 384 14.44 -3.08 11.26
C GLU A 384 14.11 -4.58 11.28
N LEU A 385 14.63 -5.34 10.32
CA LEU A 385 14.31 -6.77 10.16
C LEU A 385 15.41 -7.71 10.68
N THR A 386 16.49 -7.18 11.27
CA THR A 386 17.58 -8.00 11.79
C THR A 386 17.14 -8.81 13.02
N GLY A 387 17.39 -10.12 13.00
CA GLY A 387 17.18 -11.00 14.16
C GLY A 387 15.79 -11.63 14.26
N LEU A 388 15.03 -11.64 13.16
CA LEU A 388 13.74 -12.36 13.04
C LEU A 388 13.89 -13.89 12.94
#